data_AF-A0A3C1Y9B9-F1
#
_entry.id   AF-A0A3C1Y9B9-F1
#
_cell.length_a   1.000
_cell.length_b   1.000
_cell.length_c   1.000
_cell.angle_alpha   90.00
_cell.angle_beta   90.00
_cell.angle_gamma   90.00
#
_symmetry.space_group_name_H-M   'P 1'
#
loop_
_entity.id
_entity.type
_entity.pdbx_description
1 polymer ?
#
loop_
_entity_poly.entity_id
_entity_poly.type
_entity_poly.pdbx_seq_one_letter_code
_entity_poly.pdbx_strand_id
1 'polypeptide(L)'
;QYAAEVPTMQYRSANTLPREMGIFTGDDGQLYVSSAPSPEVDALRSKAVVNSSFTAKASAKKFNLPADNDGICEIALDIDTRTAKAVTLTLSNAQGEKSAITYNAAGHTLSMDRTQSGIVDFSQDFPAVTAAPVHNAGPISLRIFVDRSSIEVFEKDGRAVMTNLVFP
;
A
#
# COMPACT_ATOMS: atom_id res chain seq x y z
N GLN A 1 -16.41 -9.07 6.78
CA GLN A 1 -17.19 -8.00 7.44
C GLN A 1 -16.69 -7.92 8.89
N TYR A 2 -16.27 -6.75 9.41
CA TYR A 2 -15.64 -6.68 10.76
C TYR A 2 -15.65 -5.27 11.39
N ALA A 3 -16.42 -4.33 10.84
CA ALA A 3 -16.34 -2.91 11.21
C ALA A 3 -16.66 -2.63 12.70
N ALA A 4 -17.52 -3.44 13.34
CA ALA A 4 -17.90 -3.28 14.74
C ALA A 4 -16.91 -3.93 15.73
N GLU A 5 -16.00 -4.76 15.23
CA GLU A 5 -15.13 -5.65 16.01
C GLU A 5 -13.67 -5.17 16.05
N VAL A 6 -13.35 -4.06 15.36
CA VAL A 6 -12.00 -3.49 15.35
C VAL A 6 -11.55 -3.10 16.76
N PRO A 7 -10.28 -3.30 17.13
CA PRO A 7 -9.76 -3.12 18.49
C PRO A 7 -9.52 -1.65 18.88
N THR A 8 -10.36 -0.73 18.40
CA THR A 8 -10.28 0.69 18.75
C THR A 8 -11.17 1.00 19.95
N MET A 9 -10.66 1.76 20.94
CA MET A 9 -11.37 2.00 22.20
C MET A 9 -12.24 3.27 22.18
N GLN A 10 -11.62 4.43 21.90
CA GLN A 10 -12.26 5.75 22.08
C GLN A 10 -13.00 6.26 20.84
N TYR A 11 -12.67 5.74 19.66
CA TYR A 11 -13.35 6.00 18.40
C TYR A 11 -13.50 4.68 17.63
N ARG A 12 -14.38 4.65 16.63
CA ARG A 12 -14.45 3.58 15.63
C ARG A 12 -14.57 4.19 14.25
N SER A 13 -13.86 3.59 13.31
CA SER A 13 -13.72 4.06 11.93
C SER A 13 -12.90 5.33 11.78
N ALA A 14 -12.28 5.46 10.61
CA ALA A 14 -11.67 6.68 10.11
C ALA A 14 -12.01 6.78 8.63
N ASN A 15 -12.01 7.99 8.08
CA ASN A 15 -12.09 8.17 6.64
C ASN A 15 -10.75 7.79 6.00
N THR A 16 -10.80 7.33 4.75
CA THR A 16 -9.60 7.23 3.91
C THR A 16 -9.06 8.63 3.60
N LEU A 17 -7.87 8.69 3.00
CA LEU A 17 -7.40 9.92 2.36
C LEU A 17 -8.43 10.46 1.35
N PRO A 18 -8.55 11.79 1.20
CA PRO A 18 -9.33 12.38 0.12
C PRO A 18 -8.74 12.01 -1.24
N ARG A 19 -9.60 11.78 -2.22
CA ARG A 19 -9.21 11.27 -3.54
C ARG A 19 -9.85 12.06 -4.66
N GLU A 20 -9.08 12.29 -5.71
CA GLU A 20 -9.60 12.72 -7.00
C GLU A 20 -10.01 11.50 -7.82
N MET A 21 -11.16 11.61 -8.48
CA MET A 21 -11.73 10.56 -9.31
C MET A 21 -11.54 10.92 -10.78
N GLY A 22 -11.10 9.97 -11.57
CA GLY A 22 -10.94 10.11 -13.01
C GLY A 22 -11.43 8.87 -13.76
N ILE A 23 -11.23 8.89 -15.07
CA ILE A 23 -11.53 7.75 -15.95
C ILE A 23 -10.29 7.49 -16.81
N PHE A 24 -9.97 6.22 -17.03
CA PHE A 24 -8.94 5.79 -17.97
C PHE A 24 -9.43 4.62 -18.83
N THR A 25 -8.81 4.42 -19.98
CA THR A 25 -9.06 3.25 -20.83
C THR A 25 -8.04 2.16 -20.50
N GLY A 26 -8.53 0.95 -20.23
CA GLY A 26 -7.71 -0.24 -20.01
C GLY A 26 -7.06 -0.75 -21.29
N ASP A 27 -6.13 -1.69 -21.14
CA ASP A 27 -5.52 -2.47 -22.23
C ASP A 27 -6.52 -3.34 -23.00
N ASP A 28 -7.66 -3.64 -22.39
CA ASP A 28 -8.81 -4.31 -22.99
C ASP A 28 -9.77 -3.35 -23.75
N GLY A 29 -9.46 -2.05 -23.79
CA GLY A 29 -10.27 -1.02 -24.41
C GLY A 29 -11.50 -0.58 -23.59
N GLN A 30 -11.71 -1.09 -22.38
CA GLN A 30 -12.83 -0.69 -21.52
C GLN A 30 -12.51 0.57 -20.71
N LEU A 31 -13.55 1.28 -20.26
CA LEU A 31 -13.40 2.43 -19.37
C LEU A 31 -13.43 2.00 -17.91
N TYR A 32 -12.44 2.47 -17.15
CA TYR A 32 -12.27 2.21 -15.72
C TYR A 32 -12.18 3.52 -14.96
N VAL A 33 -12.49 3.47 -13.67
CA VAL A 33 -12.36 4.60 -12.76
C VAL A 33 -10.94 4.61 -12.19
N SER A 34 -10.28 5.77 -12.24
CA SER A 34 -9.07 6.02 -11.46
C SER A 34 -9.42 6.74 -10.16
N SER A 35 -8.63 6.50 -9.12
CA SER A 35 -8.77 7.15 -7.81
C SER A 35 -7.39 7.46 -7.26
N ALA A 36 -6.95 8.70 -7.37
CA ALA A 36 -5.63 9.14 -6.93
C ALA A 36 -5.72 9.97 -5.64
N PRO A 37 -4.71 9.98 -4.76
CA PRO A 37 -4.69 10.88 -3.61
C PRO A 37 -4.85 12.34 -4.06
N SER A 38 -5.69 13.10 -3.38
CA SER A 38 -5.92 14.52 -3.69
C SER A 38 -4.61 15.32 -3.65
N PRO A 39 -4.37 16.28 -4.57
CA PRO A 39 -3.14 17.07 -4.57
C PRO A 39 -2.88 17.82 -3.26
N GLU A 40 -3.92 18.18 -2.50
CA GLU A 40 -3.81 18.82 -1.19
C GLU A 40 -3.07 17.95 -0.16
N VAL A 41 -3.09 16.62 -0.33
CA VAL A 41 -2.34 15.68 0.53
C VAL A 41 -0.83 15.93 0.40
N ASP A 42 -0.35 16.41 -0.75
CA ASP A 42 1.07 16.68 -0.96
C ASP A 42 1.58 17.83 -0.08
N ALA A 43 0.70 18.76 0.32
CA ALA A 43 1.04 19.84 1.25
C ALA A 43 1.39 19.34 2.66
N LEU A 44 1.00 18.11 3.01
CA LEU A 44 1.35 17.47 4.28
C LEU A 44 2.74 16.82 4.27
N ARG A 45 3.39 16.73 3.11
CA ARG A 45 4.75 16.16 3.01
C ARG A 45 5.75 17.02 3.77
N SER A 46 6.57 16.37 4.57
CA SER A 46 7.76 16.97 5.18
C SER A 46 9.01 16.59 4.40
N LYS A 47 10.19 16.90 4.95
CA LYS A 47 11.47 16.54 4.31
C LYS A 47 11.59 15.03 4.18
N ALA A 48 12.04 14.56 3.02
CA ALA A 48 12.31 13.14 2.81
C ALA A 48 13.37 12.65 3.79
N VAL A 49 13.04 11.61 4.56
CA VAL A 49 13.94 10.97 5.52
C VAL A 49 14.87 9.97 4.81
N VAL A 50 14.37 9.32 3.76
CA VAL A 50 15.13 8.39 2.93
C VAL A 50 14.90 8.75 1.47
N ASN A 51 16.00 8.87 0.72
CA ASN A 51 15.97 8.98 -0.74
C ASN A 51 17.07 8.06 -1.29
N SER A 52 16.68 7.01 -2.00
CA SER A 52 17.59 5.95 -2.47
C SER A 52 17.09 5.35 -3.77
N SER A 53 18.03 4.98 -4.64
CA SER A 53 17.79 4.16 -5.82
C SER A 53 18.72 2.95 -5.80
N PHE A 54 18.19 1.77 -6.05
CA PHE A 54 18.96 0.52 -6.01
C PHE A 54 18.30 -0.57 -6.85
N THR A 55 19.11 -1.57 -7.25
CA THR A 55 18.61 -2.82 -7.82
C THR A 55 18.45 -3.84 -6.70
N ALA A 56 17.22 -4.29 -6.45
CA ALA A 56 16.97 -5.38 -5.51
C ALA A 56 17.65 -6.67 -6.00
N LYS A 57 18.31 -7.39 -5.09
CA LYS A 57 18.90 -8.72 -5.34
C LYS A 57 18.19 -9.73 -4.43
N ALA A 58 18.69 -10.97 -4.35
CA ALA A 58 18.09 -12.00 -3.50
C ALA A 58 17.98 -11.60 -2.02
N SER A 59 18.89 -10.76 -1.52
CA SER A 59 18.77 -10.17 -0.18
C SER A 59 17.93 -8.90 -0.20
N ALA A 60 16.93 -8.85 0.69
CA ALA A 60 16.09 -7.67 0.84
C ALA A 60 16.91 -6.47 1.34
N LYS A 61 16.75 -5.32 0.68
CA LYS A 61 17.22 -4.04 1.21
C LYS A 61 16.24 -3.56 2.26
N LYS A 62 16.76 -3.12 3.42
CA LYS A 62 15.96 -2.61 4.53
C LYS A 62 16.14 -1.11 4.66
N PHE A 63 15.05 -0.42 4.96
CA PHE A 63 15.00 0.99 5.32
C PHE A 63 14.16 1.09 6.59
N ASN A 64 14.58 1.92 7.53
CA ASN A 64 13.76 2.22 8.69
C ASN A 64 12.72 3.27 8.30
N LEU A 65 11.50 3.12 8.80
CA LEU A 65 10.53 4.20 8.76
C LEU A 65 11.01 5.37 9.64
N PRO A 66 10.51 6.59 9.41
CA PRO A 66 10.82 7.74 10.27
C PRO A 66 10.52 7.43 11.74
N ALA A 67 11.38 7.91 12.65
CA ALA A 67 11.09 7.80 14.09
C ALA A 67 10.00 8.80 14.53
N ASP A 68 9.88 9.92 13.81
CA ASP A 68 8.87 10.94 14.08
C ASP A 68 7.46 10.40 13.80
N ASN A 69 6.47 10.85 14.59
CA ASN A 69 5.07 10.48 14.47
C ASN A 69 4.82 8.96 14.40
N ASP A 70 5.57 8.16 15.16
CA ASP A 70 5.38 6.71 15.28
C ASP A 70 5.50 5.95 13.94
N GLY A 71 6.31 6.44 12.99
CA GLY A 71 6.50 5.79 11.70
C GLY A 71 5.45 6.12 10.64
N ILE A 72 4.50 7.02 10.94
CA ILE A 72 3.54 7.53 9.96
C ILE A 72 4.31 8.22 8.83
N CYS A 73 4.07 7.77 7.61
CA CYS A 73 4.80 8.28 6.46
C CYS A 73 4.10 7.99 5.13
N GLU A 74 4.59 8.69 4.10
CA GLU A 74 4.38 8.30 2.71
C GLU A 74 5.66 7.68 2.16
N ILE A 75 5.52 6.56 1.45
CA ILE A 75 6.57 5.93 0.67
C ILE A 75 6.22 6.11 -0.80
N ALA A 76 7.01 6.93 -1.50
CA ALA A 76 6.98 7.00 -2.96
C ALA A 76 8.01 5.98 -3.51
N LEU A 77 7.54 5.04 -4.32
CA LEU A 77 8.33 3.92 -4.80
C LEU A 77 8.11 3.69 -6.29
N ASP A 78 9.16 3.85 -7.08
CA ASP A 78 9.19 3.46 -8.48
C ASP A 78 9.82 2.06 -8.62
N ILE A 79 9.12 1.16 -9.30
CA ILE A 79 9.51 -0.24 -9.49
C ILE A 79 9.69 -0.51 -10.98
N ASP A 80 10.92 -0.83 -11.37
CA ASP A 80 11.23 -1.49 -12.64
C ASP A 80 11.50 -2.96 -12.35
N THR A 81 10.60 -3.85 -12.80
CA THR A 81 10.70 -5.28 -12.54
C THR A 81 11.82 -5.95 -13.34
N ARG A 82 12.30 -5.35 -14.43
CA ARG A 82 13.28 -5.95 -15.35
C ARG A 82 12.90 -7.39 -15.74
N THR A 83 13.58 -8.38 -15.15
CA THR A 83 13.34 -9.81 -15.39
C THR A 83 12.57 -10.49 -14.26
N ALA A 84 12.28 -9.79 -13.17
CA ALA A 84 11.53 -10.32 -12.04
C ALA A 84 10.04 -10.41 -12.40
N LYS A 85 9.40 -11.52 -12.01
CA LYS A 85 7.95 -11.71 -12.21
C LYS A 85 7.12 -10.89 -11.21
N ALA A 86 7.66 -10.73 -10.01
CA ALA A 86 7.03 -9.97 -8.93
C ALA A 86 8.08 -9.30 -8.04
N VAL A 87 7.68 -8.20 -7.41
CA VAL A 87 8.46 -7.46 -6.41
C VAL A 87 7.59 -7.28 -5.17
N THR A 88 8.15 -7.58 -4.00
CA THR A 88 7.45 -7.46 -2.71
C THR A 88 8.14 -6.42 -1.84
N LEU A 89 7.36 -5.45 -1.38
CA LEU A 89 7.71 -4.57 -0.26
C LEU A 89 7.07 -5.15 1.01
N THR A 90 7.82 -5.18 2.10
CA THR A 90 7.30 -5.64 3.40
C THR A 90 7.48 -4.53 4.43
N LEU A 91 6.37 -4.12 5.04
CA LEU A 91 6.37 -3.33 6.27
C LEU A 91 6.39 -4.31 7.43
N SER A 92 7.31 -4.13 8.38
CA SER A 92 7.48 -5.04 9.52
C SER A 92 7.98 -4.30 10.74
N ASN A 93 7.65 -4.81 11.93
CA ASN A 93 8.12 -4.26 13.21
C ASN A 93 9.04 -5.25 13.96
N ALA A 94 9.48 -4.86 15.16
CA ALA A 94 10.38 -5.66 15.99
C ALA A 94 9.68 -6.89 16.62
N GLN A 95 8.34 -6.89 16.64
CA GLN A 95 7.49 -7.96 17.17
C GLN A 95 7.35 -9.12 16.16
N GLY A 96 7.85 -8.96 14.93
CA GLY A 96 7.77 -9.97 13.87
C GLY A 96 6.48 -9.90 13.05
N GLU A 97 5.66 -8.88 13.29
CA GLU A 97 4.45 -8.61 12.54
C GLU A 97 4.80 -7.96 11.20
N LYS A 98 3.97 -8.20 10.19
CA LYS A 98 4.25 -7.77 8.83
C LYS A 98 3.00 -7.59 7.98
N SER A 99 3.10 -6.64 7.07
CA SER A 99 2.21 -6.48 5.92
C SER A 99 3.02 -6.46 4.64
N ALA A 100 2.68 -7.31 3.68
CA ALA A 100 3.45 -7.46 2.44
C ALA A 100 2.66 -6.97 1.23
N ILE A 101 3.18 -5.97 0.53
CA ILE A 101 2.62 -5.43 -0.71
C ILE A 101 3.40 -6.04 -1.87
N THR A 102 2.73 -6.75 -2.78
CA THR A 102 3.37 -7.42 -3.91
C THR A 102 2.81 -6.91 -5.22
N TYR A 103 3.71 -6.38 -6.06
CA TYR A 103 3.41 -6.12 -7.46
C TYR A 103 3.84 -7.33 -8.30
N ASN A 104 2.88 -7.99 -8.93
CA ASN A 104 3.09 -9.11 -9.84
C ASN A 104 2.83 -8.66 -11.28
N ALA A 105 3.89 -8.27 -11.99
CA ALA A 105 3.80 -7.82 -13.37
C ALA A 105 3.33 -8.93 -14.31
N ALA A 106 3.79 -10.17 -14.10
CA ALA A 106 3.39 -11.31 -14.92
C ALA A 106 1.90 -11.68 -14.75
N GLY A 107 1.37 -11.47 -13.55
CA GLY A 107 -0.03 -11.74 -13.21
C GLY A 107 -0.92 -10.50 -13.21
N HIS A 108 -0.43 -9.35 -13.68
CA HIS A 108 -1.19 -8.09 -13.76
C HIS A 108 -1.93 -7.73 -12.45
N THR A 109 -1.26 -7.89 -11.30
CA THR A 109 -1.90 -7.71 -9.99
C THR A 109 -1.02 -6.94 -9.02
N LEU A 110 -1.68 -6.14 -8.18
CA LEU A 110 -1.13 -5.57 -6.97
C LEU A 110 -1.87 -6.19 -5.79
N SER A 111 -1.16 -6.81 -4.86
CA SER A 111 -1.75 -7.46 -3.69
C SER A 111 -1.16 -6.94 -2.39
N MET A 112 -1.92 -7.09 -1.30
CA MET A 112 -1.46 -6.84 0.06
C MET A 112 -1.88 -8.00 0.96
N ASP A 113 -0.91 -8.62 1.61
CA ASP A 113 -1.10 -9.63 2.63
C ASP A 113 -1.02 -8.97 4.01
N ARG A 114 -2.12 -9.05 4.77
CA ARG A 114 -2.22 -8.55 6.14
C ARG A 114 -2.53 -9.66 7.16
N THR A 115 -2.31 -10.91 6.79
CA THR A 115 -2.60 -12.08 7.65
C THR A 115 -1.77 -12.11 8.94
N GLN A 116 -0.64 -11.41 8.96
CA GLN A 116 0.27 -11.30 10.11
C GLN A 116 0.52 -9.84 10.51
N SER A 117 -0.48 -8.97 10.30
CA SER A 117 -0.37 -7.50 10.48
C SER A 117 -0.56 -7.00 11.91
N GLY A 118 -0.31 -7.87 12.90
CA GLY A 118 -0.49 -7.62 14.33
C GLY A 118 -1.78 -8.25 14.86
N ILE A 119 -2.63 -7.47 15.53
CA ILE A 119 -3.91 -7.96 16.05
C ILE A 119 -4.86 -8.26 14.88
N VAL A 120 -5.16 -9.55 14.67
CA VAL A 120 -5.99 -10.03 13.55
C VAL A 120 -7.11 -10.98 13.98
N ASP A 121 -7.13 -11.38 15.25
CA ASP A 121 -7.97 -12.45 15.80
C ASP A 121 -9.39 -12.00 16.18
N PHE A 122 -9.66 -10.69 16.15
CA PHE A 122 -10.98 -10.13 16.42
C PHE A 122 -12.03 -10.51 15.38
N SER A 123 -11.64 -10.94 14.17
CA SER A 123 -12.55 -11.42 13.14
C SER A 123 -11.87 -12.42 12.20
N GLN A 124 -12.57 -13.50 11.86
CA GLN A 124 -12.06 -14.54 10.96
C GLN A 124 -11.83 -14.04 9.52
N ASP A 125 -12.55 -13.00 9.11
CA ASP A 125 -12.44 -12.39 7.78
C ASP A 125 -11.32 -11.35 7.68
N PHE A 126 -10.75 -10.93 8.81
CA PHE A 126 -9.74 -9.87 8.83
C PHE A 126 -8.40 -10.31 8.22
N PRO A 127 -7.76 -11.42 8.66
CA PRO A 127 -6.52 -11.87 8.05
C PRO A 127 -6.78 -12.33 6.62
N ALA A 128 -6.33 -11.53 5.65
CA ALA A 128 -6.63 -11.74 4.24
C ALA A 128 -5.50 -11.25 3.34
N VAL A 129 -5.50 -11.76 2.12
CA VAL A 129 -4.74 -11.19 1.00
C VAL A 129 -5.74 -10.49 0.08
N THR A 130 -5.65 -9.17 -0.02
CA THR A 130 -6.45 -8.39 -0.95
C THR A 130 -5.67 -8.18 -2.24
N ALA A 131 -6.35 -8.15 -3.38
CA ALA A 131 -5.74 -7.96 -4.69
C ALA A 131 -6.56 -6.99 -5.55
N ALA A 132 -5.88 -6.20 -6.36
CA ALA A 132 -6.47 -5.36 -7.40
C ALA A 132 -5.76 -5.64 -8.73
N PRO A 133 -6.49 -5.61 -9.87
CA PRO A 133 -5.87 -5.72 -11.18
C PRO A 133 -5.00 -4.49 -11.48
N VAL A 134 -3.96 -4.67 -12.28
CA VAL A 134 -3.10 -3.60 -12.81
C VAL A 134 -3.15 -3.65 -14.33
N HIS A 135 -3.74 -2.61 -14.91
CA HIS A 135 -3.78 -2.44 -16.36
C HIS A 135 -2.45 -1.91 -16.90
N ASN A 136 -2.05 -2.36 -18.09
CA ASN A 136 -0.80 -1.98 -18.73
C ASN A 136 0.44 -2.30 -17.86
N ALA A 137 0.59 -3.57 -17.46
CA ALA A 137 1.70 -4.01 -16.61
C ALA A 137 3.07 -3.66 -17.22
N GLY A 138 4.01 -3.25 -16.35
CA GLY A 138 5.31 -2.70 -16.72
C GLY A 138 5.95 -2.04 -15.50
N PRO A 139 6.87 -1.08 -15.69
CA PRO A 139 7.31 -0.23 -14.59
C PRO A 139 6.11 0.45 -13.93
N ILE A 140 6.08 0.47 -12.60
CA ILE A 140 4.96 1.02 -11.82
C ILE A 140 5.49 2.00 -10.78
N SER A 141 4.75 3.09 -10.59
CA SER A 141 4.97 4.05 -9.51
C SER A 141 3.90 3.87 -8.45
N LEU A 142 4.31 3.63 -7.21
CA LEU A 142 3.43 3.46 -6.07
C LEU A 142 3.59 4.62 -5.08
N ARG A 143 2.46 5.08 -4.55
CA ARG A 143 2.38 5.91 -3.35
C ARG A 143 1.75 5.07 -2.26
N ILE A 144 2.47 4.86 -1.17
CA ILE A 144 2.03 4.03 -0.04
C ILE A 144 1.96 4.93 1.19
N PHE A 145 0.77 5.11 1.73
CA PHE A 145 0.53 5.87 2.94
C PHE A 145 0.39 4.89 4.09
N VAL A 146 1.27 5.03 5.08
CA VAL A 146 1.28 4.24 6.30
C VAL A 146 0.82 5.15 7.43
N ASP A 147 -0.29 4.77 8.06
CA ASP A 147 -0.79 5.39 9.29
C ASP A 147 -0.88 4.31 10.39
N ARG A 148 -1.21 4.71 11.62
CA ARG A 148 -1.20 3.85 12.81
C ARG A 148 -1.99 2.55 12.66
N SER A 149 -3.10 2.60 11.94
CA SER A 149 -3.98 1.45 11.75
C SER A 149 -4.46 1.26 10.31
N SER A 150 -3.78 1.85 9.33
CA SER A 150 -4.13 1.73 7.93
C SER A 150 -2.92 1.81 7.02
N ILE A 151 -3.03 1.12 5.88
CA ILE A 151 -2.12 1.24 4.77
C ILE A 151 -2.97 1.46 3.51
N GLU A 152 -2.72 2.57 2.82
CA GLU A 152 -3.34 2.89 1.53
C GLU A 152 -2.27 2.89 0.44
N VAL A 153 -2.45 2.05 -0.58
CA VAL A 153 -1.55 1.92 -1.72
C VAL A 153 -2.24 2.43 -2.96
N PHE A 154 -1.61 3.35 -3.65
CA PHE A 154 -2.06 3.91 -4.91
C PHE A 154 -0.98 3.67 -5.95
N GLU A 155 -1.34 3.09 -7.09
CA GLU A 155 -0.62 3.37 -8.32
C GLU A 155 -0.73 4.88 -8.59
N LYS A 156 0.35 5.51 -9.06
CA LYS A 156 0.51 6.98 -9.13
C LYS A 156 -0.69 7.68 -9.75
N ASP A 157 -1.20 7.18 -10.88
CA ASP A 157 -2.34 7.75 -11.60
C ASP A 157 -3.70 7.25 -11.05
N GLY A 158 -3.68 6.49 -9.96
CA GLY A 158 -4.86 5.95 -9.30
C GLY A 158 -5.52 4.80 -10.05
N ARG A 159 -4.83 4.15 -11.00
CA ARG A 159 -5.43 3.08 -11.84
C ARG A 159 -5.56 1.74 -11.10
N ALA A 160 -4.79 1.57 -10.03
CA ALA A 160 -4.92 0.49 -9.07
C ALA A 160 -4.81 1.08 -7.66
N VAL A 161 -5.75 0.72 -6.78
CA VAL A 161 -5.80 1.24 -5.41
C VAL A 161 -6.15 0.13 -4.45
N MET A 162 -5.57 0.19 -3.26
CA MET A 162 -5.84 -0.74 -2.19
C MET A 162 -5.83 -0.03 -0.84
N THR A 163 -6.81 -0.35 0.00
CA THR A 163 -6.95 0.22 1.34
C THR A 163 -7.15 -0.90 2.32
N ASN A 164 -6.25 -1.03 3.28
CA ASN A 164 -6.32 -2.04 4.31
C ASN A 164 -6.16 -1.42 5.68
N LEU A 165 -7.03 -1.82 6.61
CA LEU A 165 -6.73 -1.68 8.04
C LEU A 165 -5.68 -2.70 8.44
N VAL A 166 -4.83 -2.30 9.39
CA VAL A 166 -3.81 -3.13 10.07
C VAL A 166 -3.75 -2.71 11.54
N PHE A 167 -3.27 -3.57 12.44
CA PHE A 167 -3.17 -3.26 13.87
C PHE A 167 -1.84 -3.78 14.43
N PRO A 168 -0.70 -3.20 14.02
CA PRO A 168 0.66 -3.64 14.34
C PRO A 168 1.17 -3.17 15.71
#